data_AF-A0A0L6WC88-F1
#
_entry.id   AF-A0A0L6WC88-F1
#
_cell.length_a   1.000
_cell.length_b   1.000
_cell.length_c   1.000
_cell.angle_alpha   90.00
_cell.angle_beta   90.00
_cell.angle_gamma   90.00
#
_symmetry.space_group_name_H-M   'P 1'
#
loop_
_entity.id
_entity.type
_entity.pdbx_description
1 polymer ?
#
loop_
_entity_poly.entity_id
_entity_poly.type
_entity_poly.pdbx_seq_one_letter_code
_entity_poly.pdbx_strand_id
1 'polypeptide(L)'
;LGQIQYVFMEYIEGSDLYEIWPLSSPEREYSVACTLQNYVQQLRSVKFAHSHVPGPIQASGEPMQCRGFYFRDIGAGPFHSYAAMNAWYS
;
A
#
# COMPACT_ATOMS: atom_id res chain seq x y z
N LEU A 1 -25.49 3.67 -3.11
CA LEU A 1 -24.75 4.73 -3.84
C LEU A 1 -23.35 4.81 -3.24
N GLY A 2 -22.33 4.37 -3.98
CA GLY A 2 -20.96 4.33 -3.48
C GLY A 2 -20.40 5.74 -3.33
N GLN A 3 -19.78 6.03 -2.18
CA GLN A 3 -19.10 7.30 -1.95
C GLN A 3 -17.81 7.32 -2.77
N ILE A 4 -17.71 8.24 -3.72
CA ILE A 4 -16.48 8.45 -4.49
C ILE A 4 -15.53 9.27 -3.63
N GLN A 5 -14.34 8.75 -3.38
CA GLN A 5 -13.26 9.45 -2.67
C GLN A 5 -12.22 9.91 -3.70
N TYR A 6 -11.81 11.16 -3.61
CA TYR A 6 -10.74 11.73 -4.42
C TYR A 6 -9.51 11.94 -3.54
N VAL A 7 -8.34 11.54 -4.04
CA VAL A 7 -7.06 11.83 -3.42
C VAL A 7 -6.34 12.81 -4.34
N PHE A 8 -6.01 13.99 -3.83
CA PHE A 8 -5.19 14.97 -4.54
C PHE A 8 -3.78 14.93 -3.95
N MET A 9 -2.79 14.78 -4.81
CA MET A 9 -1.37 14.80 -4.46
C MET A 9 -0.66 15.81 -5.34
N GLU A 10 0.39 16.42 -4.81
CA GLU A 10 1.28 17.25 -5.63
C GLU A 10 1.95 16.40 -6.71
N TYR A 11 2.10 16.98 -7.90
CA TYR A 11 2.82 16.33 -8.98
C TYR A 11 4.31 16.25 -8.62
N ILE A 12 4.86 15.04 -8.65
CA ILE A 12 6.28 14.81 -8.42
C ILE A 12 6.97 14.85 -9.78
N GLU A 13 7.85 15.82 -9.98
CA GLU A 13 8.65 15.95 -11.19
C GLU A 13 9.64 14.78 -11.35
N GLY A 14 9.77 14.26 -12.56
CA GLY A 14 10.72 13.20 -12.88
C GLY A 14 10.21 12.26 -13.97
N SER A 15 11.00 11.22 -14.24
CA SER A 15 10.60 10.13 -15.12
C SER A 15 10.19 8.92 -14.28
N ASP A 16 9.17 8.20 -14.75
CA ASP A 16 8.73 6.97 -14.09
C ASP A 16 9.85 5.91 -14.12
N LEU A 17 9.98 5.18 -13.03
CA LEU A 17 10.98 4.11 -12.93
C LEU A 17 10.81 3.09 -14.06
N TYR A 18 9.56 2.80 -14.44
CA TYR A 18 9.23 1.91 -15.56
C TYR A 18 9.86 2.35 -16.89
N GLU A 19 9.87 3.65 -17.18
CA GLU A 19 10.41 4.19 -18.42
C GLU A 19 11.94 4.17 -18.43
N ILE A 20 12.56 4.48 -17.29
CA ILE A 20 14.02 4.60 -17.21
C ILE A 20 14.73 3.29 -16.89
N TRP A 21 14.04 2.28 -16.36
CA TRP A 21 14.65 1.01 -15.96
C TRP A 21 15.39 0.32 -17.11
N PRO A 22 14.82 0.16 -18.33
CA PRO A 22 15.52 -0.50 -19.44
C PRO A 22 16.76 0.26 -19.94
N LEU A 23 16.88 1.55 -19.61
CA LEU A 23 17.96 2.44 -20.00
C LEU A 23 18.99 2.64 -18.88
N SER A 24 18.78 2.01 -17.72
CA SER A 24 19.61 2.22 -16.53
C SER A 24 20.90 1.42 -16.61
N SER A 25 21.98 1.99 -16.07
CA SER A 25 23.22 1.25 -15.87
C SER A 25 23.09 0.36 -14.63
N PRO A 26 23.89 -0.73 -14.52
CA PRO A 26 23.88 -1.59 -13.33
C PRO A 26 24.13 -0.84 -12.02
N GLU A 27 24.96 0.21 -12.03
CA GLU A 27 25.22 1.04 -10.85
C GLU A 27 23.96 1.82 -10.43
N ARG A 28 23.20 2.32 -11.41
CA ARG A 28 21.94 3.03 -11.16
C ARG A 28 20.87 2.08 -10.65
N GLU A 29 20.75 0.89 -11.24
CA GLU A 29 19.85 -0.16 -10.76
C GLU A 29 20.15 -0.53 -9.30
N TYR A 30 21.43 -0.73 -8.98
CA TYR A 30 21.87 -1.01 -7.60
C TYR A 30 21.50 0.12 -6.64
N SER A 31 21.74 1.38 -7.03
CA SER A 31 21.36 2.55 -6.23
C SER A 31 19.85 2.64 -5.98
N VAL A 32 19.03 2.37 -7.00
CA VAL A 32 17.57 2.29 -6.86
C VAL A 32 17.18 1.16 -5.91
N ALA A 33 17.79 -0.02 -6.05
CA ALA A 33 17.51 -1.16 -5.17
C ALA A 33 17.84 -0.85 -3.69
N CYS A 34 18.99 -0.21 -3.41
CA CYS A 34 19.35 0.25 -2.07
C CYS A 34 18.37 1.29 -1.53
N THR A 35 17.94 2.23 -2.38
CA THR A 35 16.95 3.25 -1.99
C THR A 35 15.60 2.61 -1.62
N LEU A 36 15.10 1.68 -2.44
CA LEU A 36 13.86 0.95 -2.17
C LEU A 36 13.97 0.09 -0.91
N GLN A 37 15.12 -0.56 -0.69
CA GLN A 37 15.37 -1.31 0.53
C GLN A 37 15.25 -0.41 1.77
N ASN A 38 15.86 0.78 1.73
CA ASN A 38 15.78 1.75 2.82
C ASN A 38 14.35 2.23 3.05
N TYR A 39 13.58 2.51 1.99
CA TYR A 39 12.17 2.90 2.12
C TYR A 39 11.32 1.78 2.74
N VAL A 40 11.51 0.53 2.32
CA VAL A 40 10.82 -0.62 2.92
C VAL A 40 11.16 -0.77 4.40
N GLN A 41 12.43 -0.58 4.78
CA GLN A 41 12.84 -0.61 6.19
C GLN A 41 12.18 0.51 7.00
N GLN A 42 12.16 1.73 6.46
CA GLN A 42 11.48 2.87 7.10
C GLN A 42 9.99 2.60 7.29
N LEU A 43 9.29 2.14 6.24
CA LEU A 43 7.87 1.80 6.32
C LEU A 43 7.59 0.70 7.35
N ARG A 44 8.42 -0.34 7.41
CA ARG A 44 8.30 -1.43 8.40
C ARG A 44 8.62 -0.99 9.83
N SER A 45 9.41 0.07 9.99
CA SER A 45 9.75 0.61 11.31
C SER A 45 8.59 1.39 11.94
N VAL A 46 7.64 1.87 11.12
CA VAL A 46 6.47 2.61 11.60
C VAL A 46 5.65 1.72 12.53
N LYS A 47 5.43 2.20 13.76
CA LYS A 47 4.62 1.51 14.76
C LYS A 47 3.20 2.06 14.73
N PHE A 48 2.25 1.19 14.41
CA PHE A 48 0.82 1.50 14.50
C PHE A 48 0.26 0.82 15.75
N ALA A 49 -0.63 1.49 16.47
CA ALA A 49 -1.29 0.92 17.64
C ALA A 49 -2.06 -0.38 17.31
N HIS A 50 -2.48 -0.54 16.05
CA HIS A 50 -3.35 -1.63 15.58
C HIS A 50 -2.73 -2.37 14.39
N SER A 51 -1.40 -2.53 14.37
CA SER A 51 -0.65 -3.10 13.24
C SER A 51 -1.00 -4.57 12.89
N HIS A 52 -1.77 -5.25 13.74
CA HIS A 52 -2.23 -6.63 13.54
C HIS A 52 -3.52 -6.70 12.69
N VAL A 53 -4.25 -5.59 12.59
CA VAL A 53 -5.48 -5.47 11.80
C VAL A 53 -5.12 -5.00 10.40
N PRO A 54 -5.42 -5.78 9.35
CA PRO A 54 -5.15 -5.35 7.97
C PRO A 54 -6.25 -4.42 7.45
N GLY A 55 -5.84 -3.46 6.62
CA GLY A 55 -6.75 -2.53 5.95
C GLY A 55 -7.05 -1.26 6.77
N PRO A 56 -8.09 -0.50 6.37
CA PRO A 56 -8.47 0.72 7.07
C PRO A 56 -9.02 0.41 8.46
N ILE A 57 -8.72 1.29 9.41
CA ILE A 57 -9.09 1.15 10.82
C ILE A 57 -9.87 2.39 11.24
N GLN A 58 -10.96 2.20 11.99
CA GLN A 58 -11.77 3.28 12.54
C GLN A 58 -10.98 4.04 13.62
N ALA A 59 -11.41 5.26 13.95
CA ALA A 59 -10.86 5.97 15.10
C ALA A 59 -11.02 5.19 16.43
N SER A 60 -12.01 4.29 16.51
CA SER A 60 -12.22 3.38 17.64
C SER A 60 -11.23 2.21 17.70
N GLY A 61 -10.44 1.97 16.66
CA GLY A 61 -9.55 0.80 16.54
C GLY A 61 -10.15 -0.40 15.82
N GLU A 62 -11.45 -0.38 15.52
CA GLU A 62 -12.14 -1.48 14.84
C GLU A 62 -11.79 -1.55 13.34
N PRO A 63 -11.67 -2.76 12.76
CA PRO A 63 -11.42 -2.92 11.33
C PRO A 63 -12.57 -2.34 10.50
N MET A 64 -12.22 -1.80 9.32
CA MET A 64 -13.17 -1.35 8.32
C MET A 64 -13.10 -2.23 7.07
N GLN A 65 -14.21 -2.23 6.34
CA GLN A 65 -14.23 -2.83 5.01
C GLN A 65 -13.31 -2.05 4.06
N CYS A 66 -12.42 -2.75 3.37
CA CYS A 66 -11.65 -2.20 2.27
C CYS A 66 -12.58 -1.93 1.09
N ARG A 67 -12.64 -0.67 0.65
CA ARG A 67 -13.37 -0.25 -0.55
C ARG A 67 -12.38 0.35 -1.53
N GLY A 68 -12.39 -0.14 -2.76
CA GLY A 68 -11.51 0.37 -3.82
C GLY A 68 -11.45 -0.60 -4.98
N PHE A 69 -10.95 -0.15 -6.13
CA PHE A 69 -10.93 -0.95 -7.37
C PHE A 69 -10.31 -2.34 -7.21
N TYR A 70 -9.30 -2.49 -6.36
CA TYR A 70 -8.62 -3.76 -6.08
C TYR A 70 -9.38 -4.68 -5.11
N PHE A 71 -10.44 -4.20 -4.46
CA PHE A 71 -11.30 -4.95 -3.56
C PHE A 71 -12.69 -4.98 -4.18
N ARG A 72 -13.04 -6.08 -4.88
CA ARG A 72 -14.31 -6.37 -5.62
C ARG A 72 -15.46 -5.42 -5.29
N ASP A 73 -16.33 -5.05 -6.24
CA ASP A 73 -17.40 -4.03 -6.09
C ASP A 73 -18.22 -4.04 -4.77
N ILE A 74 -18.35 -5.19 -4.10
CA ILE A 74 -19.01 -5.34 -2.78
C ILE A 74 -18.13 -4.95 -1.58
N GLY A 75 -16.85 -4.61 -1.77
CA GLY A 75 -15.79 -4.43 -0.77
C GLY A 75 -15.17 -5.75 -0.28
N ALA A 76 -14.08 -5.66 0.50
CA ALA A 76 -13.44 -6.81 1.15
C ALA A 76 -13.25 -6.57 2.66
N GLY A 77 -13.38 -7.62 3.47
CA GLY A 77 -13.36 -7.50 4.94
C GLY A 77 -14.70 -7.01 5.51
N PRO A 78 -14.73 -6.43 6.72
CA PRO A 78 -13.60 -6.12 7.60
C PRO A 78 -12.86 -7.39 8.05
N PHE A 79 -11.53 -7.31 8.07
CA PHE A 79 -10.68 -8.41 8.49
C PHE A 79 -10.11 -8.12 9.87
N HIS A 80 -10.36 -9.01 10.83
CA HIS A 80 -9.86 -8.85 12.20
C HIS A 80 -8.42 -9.38 12.37
N SER A 81 -7.88 -10.01 11.32
CA SER A 81 -6.51 -10.52 11.31
C SER A 81 -5.99 -10.67 9.88
N TYR A 82 -4.66 -10.67 9.74
CA TYR A 82 -4.00 -10.97 8.47
C TYR A 82 -4.39 -12.35 7.93
N ALA A 83 -4.56 -13.35 8.80
CA ALA A 83 -4.96 -14.70 8.40
C ALA A 83 -6.35 -14.72 7.75
N ALA A 84 -7.31 -13.96 8.29
CA ALA A 84 -8.66 -13.84 7.71
C ALA A 84 -8.63 -13.15 6.34
N MET A 85 -7.81 -12.11 6.18
CA MET A 85 -7.61 -11.46 4.88
C MET A 85 -6.97 -12.40 3.86
N ASN A 86 -5.92 -13.12 4.26
CA ASN A 86 -5.21 -14.05 3.38
C ASN A 86 -6.14 -15.17 2.89
N ALA A 87 -6.91 -15.79 3.79
CA ALA A 87 -7.87 -16.84 3.46
C ALA A 87 -8.99 -16.39 2.50
N TRP A 88 -9.30 -15.09 2.44
CA TRP A 88 -10.23 -14.55 1.46
C TRP A 88 -9.59 -14.33 0.09
N TYR A 89 -8.29 -14.00 0.06
CA TYR A 89 -7.57 -13.66 -1.16
C TYR A 89 -7.08 -14.90 -1.92
N SER A 90 -6.63 -15.93 -1.19
CA SER A 90 -6.15 -17.22 -1.72
C SER A 90 -7.29 -18.19 -2.01
#